data_AF-A0ABC9XG47-F1
#
_entry.id   AF-A0ABC9XG47-F1
#
_cell.length_a   1.000
_cell.length_b   1.000
_cell.length_c   1.000
_cell.angle_alpha   90.00
_cell.angle_beta   90.00
_cell.angle_gamma   90.00
#
_symmetry.space_group_name_H-M   'P 1'
#
loop_
_entity.id
_entity.type
_entity.pdbx_description
1 polymer ?
#
loop_
_entity_poly.entity_id
_entity_poly.type
_entity_poly.pdbx_seq_one_letter_code
_entity_poly.pdbx_strand_id
1 'polypeptide(L)'
;MSIKSYLKNLLYQPRQLLSEFQQLDQQQFQTAMKYLFSTSKDHLIRLFISYDNATKQLDTVYDITPELAQAFLERINSSGFDMRNTSTLYRTEYLEYVSGPLCVPFIENLGKTEMYLLNPSLHKKNAVLQKVQECLNGSIADEYDVDLLGNLICHLPPAFLHDRMSLKAMATAFQQLKLCQQLSHEQKAEIKYKLLELYGSPNNWTAETALDVGPFIALLSKGELNVLAEKFPHIILQIAKTIGPISSAKELLSTVFESLSSANANTESSLARPDCLGTRAPSSDEIIKLAEANVFWSVQELKCMDAGTFDKSVELLGTVSGFNNSQLIALKEKAKEVWGSLPEWKSYHIVSLGRIALALTEREIEELDLQSVDTISVLSQQTEWTFTQARSILQGFLEDSGQTISTLKSFDLVGLGAILCALNSTEIMSIRSAEFSAAVVRIGLLFCSTPVLRQFKKMTESVFGTATSWNGSILQEIGTIAGGLNEDELKAFDKNLMPCFQPIAIRRIPPEIFQALSPEQIANLGPENAAMVTRSQRERLNASQLQSLQLALDGARTSTPETQNGASTTQVVQTPAPNRE
;
A
#
# COMPACT_ATOMS: atom_id res chain seq x y z
N MET A 1 -29.87 8.03 5.85
CA MET A 1 -28.53 7.89 5.25
C MET A 1 -27.65 8.99 5.84
N SER A 2 -26.47 8.71 6.40
CA SER A 2 -25.63 9.79 6.94
C SER A 2 -25.10 10.67 5.80
N ILE A 3 -24.91 11.98 6.05
CA ILE A 3 -24.32 12.91 5.07
C ILE A 3 -22.98 12.36 4.53
N LYS A 4 -22.22 11.67 5.38
CA LYS A 4 -21.01 10.92 5.01
C LYS A 4 -21.27 9.85 3.94
N SER A 5 -22.28 9.01 4.14
CA SER A 5 -22.64 7.94 3.21
C SER A 5 -23.21 8.49 1.90
N TYR A 6 -23.94 9.62 1.98
CA TYR A 6 -24.50 10.31 0.84
C TYR A 6 -23.41 10.93 -0.05
N LEU A 7 -22.51 11.72 0.54
CA LEU A 7 -21.37 12.32 -0.16
C LEU A 7 -20.40 11.27 -0.72
N LYS A 8 -20.19 10.15 0.00
CA LYS A 8 -19.39 9.03 -0.53
C LYS A 8 -20.05 8.34 -1.72
N ASN A 9 -21.37 8.17 -1.71
CA ASN A 9 -22.08 7.61 -2.87
C ASN A 9 -22.02 8.54 -4.08
N LEU A 10 -22.08 9.86 -3.85
CA LEU A 10 -21.93 10.88 -4.90
C LEU A 10 -20.53 10.90 -5.55
N LEU A 11 -19.47 10.42 -4.87
CA LEU A 11 -18.14 10.26 -5.47
C LEU A 11 -18.14 9.26 -6.63
N TYR A 12 -19.09 8.32 -6.66
CA TYR A 12 -19.28 7.38 -7.77
C TYR A 12 -20.25 7.92 -8.84
N GLN A 13 -20.77 9.14 -8.67
CA GLN A 13 -21.71 9.82 -9.56
C GLN A 13 -21.31 11.29 -9.80
N PRO A 14 -20.16 11.54 -10.43
CA PRO A 14 -19.55 12.87 -10.43
C PRO A 14 -20.34 13.97 -11.17
N ARG A 15 -21.22 13.63 -12.13
CA ARG A 15 -22.19 14.61 -12.67
C ARG A 15 -23.16 15.12 -11.61
N GLN A 16 -23.63 14.22 -10.76
CA GLN A 16 -24.54 14.57 -9.66
C GLN A 16 -23.80 15.33 -8.56
N LEU A 17 -22.57 14.92 -8.25
CA LEU A 17 -21.70 15.63 -7.31
C LEU A 17 -21.44 17.08 -7.74
N LEU A 18 -21.13 17.32 -9.02
CA LEU A 18 -20.90 18.66 -9.57
C LEU A 18 -22.17 19.50 -9.57
N SER A 19 -23.31 18.91 -9.94
CA SER A 19 -24.61 19.58 -9.88
C SER A 19 -24.96 20.00 -8.45
N GLU A 20 -24.68 19.16 -7.46
CA GLU A 20 -24.89 19.51 -6.06
C GLU A 20 -23.92 20.57 -5.57
N PHE A 21 -22.63 20.45 -5.89
CA PHE A 21 -21.64 21.48 -5.58
C PHE A 21 -21.98 22.84 -6.15
N GLN A 22 -22.62 22.90 -7.32
CA GLN A 22 -23.11 24.15 -7.89
C GLN A 22 -24.19 24.79 -7.02
N GLN A 23 -25.05 23.99 -6.38
CA GLN A 23 -26.17 24.42 -5.57
C GLN A 23 -25.79 24.74 -4.11
N LEU A 24 -24.64 24.27 -3.61
CA LEU A 24 -24.20 24.54 -2.24
C LEU A 24 -23.79 26.00 -2.02
N ASP A 25 -24.15 26.60 -0.89
CA ASP A 25 -23.56 27.88 -0.51
C ASP A 25 -22.05 27.75 -0.18
N GLN A 26 -21.35 28.88 -0.03
CA GLN A 26 -19.90 28.88 0.16
C GLN A 26 -19.44 28.13 1.43
N GLN A 27 -20.22 28.19 2.52
CA GLN A 27 -19.88 27.56 3.79
C GLN A 27 -20.17 26.05 3.76
N GLN A 28 -21.26 25.65 3.11
CA GLN A 28 -21.60 24.26 2.84
C GLN A 28 -20.58 23.60 1.89
N PHE A 29 -20.18 24.31 0.84
CA PHE A 29 -19.16 23.86 -0.09
C PHE A 29 -17.82 23.66 0.64
N GLN A 30 -17.36 24.62 1.44
CA GLN A 30 -16.15 24.47 2.26
C GLN A 30 -16.22 23.26 3.21
N THR A 31 -17.38 23.03 3.83
CA THR A 31 -17.57 21.89 4.75
C THR A 31 -17.56 20.57 4.00
N ALA A 32 -18.21 20.48 2.84
CA ALA A 32 -18.23 19.31 1.97
C ALA A 32 -16.82 19.00 1.44
N MET A 33 -16.08 20.02 0.99
CA MET A 33 -14.69 19.91 0.55
C MET A 33 -13.81 19.42 1.71
N LYS A 34 -13.87 20.07 2.88
CA LYS A 34 -13.11 19.61 4.06
C LYS A 34 -13.42 18.15 4.40
N TYR A 35 -14.67 17.71 4.27
CA TYR A 35 -15.07 16.34 4.53
C TYR A 35 -14.53 15.33 3.51
N LEU A 36 -14.63 15.64 2.22
CA LEU A 36 -14.16 14.79 1.13
C LEU A 36 -12.62 14.69 1.11
N PHE A 37 -11.94 15.82 1.33
CA PHE A 37 -10.48 15.90 1.22
C PHE A 37 -9.73 15.57 2.53
N SER A 38 -10.39 15.60 3.70
CA SER A 38 -9.75 15.20 4.98
C SER A 38 -9.72 13.69 5.22
N THR A 39 -10.60 12.92 4.58
CA THR A 39 -10.57 11.45 4.65
C THR A 39 -9.82 10.85 3.46
N SER A 40 -8.49 10.99 3.46
CA SER A 40 -7.56 10.65 2.36
C SER A 40 -7.39 9.14 2.03
N LYS A 41 -8.45 8.33 2.10
CA LYS A 41 -8.39 6.89 1.80
C LYS A 41 -9.01 6.45 0.47
N ASP A 42 -9.76 7.30 -0.22
CA ASP A 42 -10.48 6.90 -1.45
C ASP A 42 -9.72 7.31 -2.73
N HIS A 43 -9.37 6.31 -3.56
CA HIS A 43 -8.63 6.45 -4.83
C HIS A 43 -9.33 7.39 -5.85
N LEU A 44 -10.66 7.48 -5.79
CA LEU A 44 -11.50 8.38 -6.61
C LEU A 44 -11.26 9.86 -6.34
N ILE A 45 -10.98 10.25 -5.09
CA ILE A 45 -10.65 11.63 -4.75
C ILE A 45 -9.27 12.00 -5.34
N ARG A 46 -8.35 11.03 -5.48
CA ARG A 46 -7.03 11.24 -6.11
C ARG A 46 -7.12 11.56 -7.60
N LEU A 47 -8.07 10.92 -8.30
CA LEU A 47 -8.37 11.21 -9.72
C LEU A 47 -8.87 12.65 -9.92
N PHE A 48 -9.63 13.19 -8.96
CA PHE A 48 -10.13 14.58 -8.97
C PHE A 48 -9.06 15.64 -8.65
N ILE A 49 -8.03 15.32 -7.85
CA ILE A 49 -7.02 16.30 -7.38
C ILE A 49 -5.89 16.54 -8.36
N SER A 50 -5.63 15.61 -9.28
CA SER A 50 -4.63 15.83 -10.32
C SER A 50 -5.15 16.92 -11.25
N TYR A 51 -4.75 18.19 -11.00
CA TYR A 51 -5.26 19.41 -11.65
C TYR A 51 -5.33 19.31 -13.19
N ASP A 52 -4.41 18.54 -13.78
CA ASP A 52 -4.31 18.30 -15.22
C ASP A 52 -5.05 17.05 -15.72
N ASN A 53 -5.21 16.04 -14.86
CA ASN A 53 -5.98 14.84 -15.18
C ASN A 53 -7.47 15.08 -14.92
N ALA A 54 -7.84 15.91 -13.95
CA ALA A 54 -9.21 16.25 -13.63
C ALA A 54 -9.85 17.01 -14.79
N THR A 55 -9.23 18.04 -15.35
CA THR A 55 -9.81 18.73 -16.52
C THR A 55 -9.97 17.78 -17.71
N LYS A 56 -8.96 16.95 -18.04
CA LYS A 56 -9.07 16.00 -19.15
C LYS A 56 -9.99 14.80 -18.89
N GLN A 57 -10.04 14.25 -17.67
CA GLN A 57 -10.94 13.17 -17.27
C GLN A 57 -12.38 13.68 -17.10
N LEU A 58 -12.57 14.91 -16.66
CA LEU A 58 -13.88 15.56 -16.58
C LEU A 58 -14.42 15.85 -18.00
N ASP A 59 -13.56 16.29 -18.91
CA ASP A 59 -13.91 16.51 -20.32
C ASP A 59 -14.19 15.17 -21.05
N THR A 60 -13.37 14.12 -20.85
CA THR A 60 -13.52 12.84 -21.58
C THR A 60 -14.50 11.84 -20.97
N VAL A 61 -14.71 11.86 -19.64
CA VAL A 61 -15.57 10.88 -18.95
C VAL A 61 -16.96 11.46 -18.66
N TYR A 62 -17.09 12.79 -18.49
CA TYR A 62 -18.33 13.40 -17.99
C TYR A 62 -18.90 14.54 -18.84
N ASP A 63 -18.27 14.92 -19.95
CA ASP A 63 -18.80 15.91 -20.91
C ASP A 63 -18.96 17.30 -20.27
N ILE A 64 -17.97 17.69 -19.47
CA ILE A 64 -17.92 18.96 -18.75
C ILE A 64 -17.28 20.00 -19.67
N THR A 65 -17.89 21.18 -19.81
CA THR A 65 -17.34 22.22 -20.70
C THR A 65 -16.19 22.97 -20.01
N PRO A 66 -15.24 23.54 -20.78
CA PRO A 66 -14.14 24.34 -20.24
C PRO A 66 -14.61 25.47 -19.30
N GLU A 67 -15.76 26.08 -19.59
CA GLU A 67 -16.36 27.13 -18.78
C GLU A 67 -16.84 26.60 -17.42
N LEU A 68 -17.38 25.38 -17.39
CA LEU A 68 -17.85 24.73 -16.18
C LEU A 68 -16.67 24.30 -15.28
N ALA A 69 -15.60 23.80 -15.90
CA ALA A 69 -14.36 23.48 -15.21
C ALA A 69 -13.70 24.73 -14.60
N GLN A 70 -13.67 25.84 -15.35
CA GLN A 70 -13.15 27.12 -14.88
C GLN A 70 -13.96 27.67 -13.70
N ALA A 71 -15.29 27.64 -13.77
CA ALA A 71 -16.16 28.09 -12.68
C ALA A 71 -16.00 27.23 -11.42
N PHE A 72 -15.77 25.92 -11.59
CA PHE A 72 -15.50 25.02 -10.47
C PHE A 72 -14.13 25.31 -9.82
N LEU A 73 -13.10 25.56 -10.64
CA LEU A 73 -11.75 25.93 -10.21
C LEU A 73 -11.71 27.23 -9.41
N GLU A 74 -12.41 28.27 -9.86
CA GLU A 74 -12.53 29.53 -9.14
C GLU A 74 -13.16 29.33 -7.76
N ARG A 75 -14.14 28.43 -7.66
CA ARG A 75 -14.83 28.10 -6.42
C ARG A 75 -13.93 27.30 -5.46
N ILE A 76 -13.12 26.37 -5.96
CA ILE A 76 -12.09 25.68 -5.16
C ILE A 76 -11.06 26.68 -4.63
N ASN A 77 -10.53 27.56 -5.49
CA ASN A 77 -9.54 28.56 -5.09
C ASN A 77 -10.11 29.53 -4.04
N SER A 78 -11.40 29.89 -4.14
CA SER A 78 -12.09 30.73 -3.15
C SER A 78 -12.37 30.03 -1.80
N SER A 79 -12.19 28.70 -1.73
CA SER A 79 -12.43 27.90 -0.53
C SER A 79 -11.22 27.85 0.43
N GLY A 80 -10.08 28.43 0.03
CA GLY A 80 -8.82 28.37 0.78
C GLY A 80 -8.00 27.09 0.53
N PHE A 81 -8.45 26.24 -0.41
CA PHE A 81 -7.75 25.05 -0.87
C PHE A 81 -6.89 25.40 -2.09
N ASP A 82 -5.56 25.45 -1.94
CA ASP A 82 -4.64 25.76 -3.05
C ASP A 82 -4.21 24.49 -3.79
N MET A 83 -4.79 24.26 -4.97
CA MET A 83 -4.49 23.12 -5.85
C MET A 83 -3.09 23.17 -6.49
N ARG A 84 -2.38 24.31 -6.44
CA ARG A 84 -1.05 24.45 -7.05
C ARG A 84 0.00 23.55 -6.40
N ASN A 85 -0.16 23.24 -5.12
CA ASN A 85 0.81 22.46 -4.35
C ASN A 85 0.90 20.99 -4.79
N THR A 86 -0.21 20.39 -5.25
CA THR A 86 -0.20 19.04 -5.81
C THR A 86 0.39 19.03 -7.22
N SER A 87 0.17 20.10 -8.00
CA SER A 87 0.73 20.29 -9.36
C SER A 87 2.26 20.43 -9.36
N THR A 88 2.85 21.10 -8.37
CA THR A 88 4.32 21.32 -8.28
C THR A 88 5.11 20.01 -8.14
N LEU A 89 4.54 19.01 -7.46
CA LEU A 89 5.13 17.67 -7.38
C LEU A 89 5.12 16.90 -8.70
N TYR A 90 4.14 17.19 -9.56
CA TYR A 90 4.03 16.55 -10.86
C TYR A 90 4.87 17.23 -11.94
N ARG A 91 5.34 18.46 -11.72
CA ARG A 91 6.19 19.22 -12.66
C ARG A 91 7.32 19.96 -11.95
N THR A 92 8.54 19.44 -12.11
CA THR A 92 9.77 19.98 -11.51
C THR A 92 10.11 21.39 -11.98
N GLU A 93 9.66 21.79 -13.17
CA GLU A 93 9.86 23.14 -13.74
C GLU A 93 9.32 24.25 -12.82
N TYR A 94 8.28 23.98 -12.03
CA TYR A 94 7.72 24.97 -11.11
C TYR A 94 8.57 25.19 -9.86
N LEU A 95 9.52 24.29 -9.55
CA LEU A 95 10.39 24.41 -8.38
C LEU A 95 11.33 25.62 -8.50
N GLU A 96 11.68 26.05 -9.72
CA GLU A 96 12.53 27.22 -9.95
C GLU A 96 11.89 28.52 -9.41
N TYR A 97 10.56 28.60 -9.39
CA TYR A 97 9.83 29.78 -8.90
C TYR A 97 9.65 29.80 -7.38
N VAL A 98 9.93 28.71 -6.68
CA VAL A 98 9.84 28.66 -5.23
C VAL A 98 11.08 29.34 -4.63
N SER A 99 10.92 30.56 -4.13
CA SER A 99 12.02 31.31 -3.51
C SER A 99 11.52 32.28 -2.45
N GLY A 100 12.41 32.67 -1.54
CA GLY A 100 12.15 33.67 -0.49
C GLY A 100 10.88 33.38 0.32
N PRO A 101 9.85 34.24 0.26
CA PRO A 101 8.64 34.10 1.08
C PRO A 101 7.80 32.86 0.74
N LEU A 102 8.01 32.23 -0.42
CA LEU A 102 7.28 31.04 -0.83
C LEU A 102 7.83 29.75 -0.22
N CYS A 103 9.02 29.79 0.39
CA CYS A 103 9.67 28.60 0.94
C CYS A 103 8.91 27.98 2.13
N VAL A 104 8.50 28.79 3.12
CA VAL A 104 7.79 28.28 4.30
C VAL A 104 6.44 27.65 3.91
N PRO A 105 5.55 28.33 3.15
CA PRO A 105 4.31 27.73 2.68
C PRO A 105 4.52 26.48 1.81
N PHE A 106 5.58 26.45 0.98
CA PHE A 106 5.92 25.29 0.16
C PHE A 106 6.27 24.08 1.02
N ILE A 107 7.18 24.22 1.98
CA ILE A 107 7.61 23.12 2.86
C ILE A 107 6.44 22.67 3.73
N GLU A 108 5.70 23.60 4.36
CA GLU A 108 4.59 23.28 5.26
C GLU A 108 3.48 22.46 4.56
N ASN A 109 3.11 22.85 3.34
CA ASN A 109 2.09 22.14 2.58
C ASN A 109 2.56 20.74 2.13
N LEU A 110 3.82 20.63 1.71
CA LEU A 110 4.41 19.35 1.38
C LEU A 110 4.57 18.44 2.61
N GLY A 111 4.94 19.00 3.76
CA GLY A 111 5.09 18.32 5.05
C GLY A 111 3.78 17.77 5.61
N LYS A 112 2.65 18.42 5.31
CA LYS A 112 1.32 17.90 5.62
C LYS A 112 0.86 16.81 4.65
N THR A 113 1.54 16.64 3.53
CA THR A 113 1.18 15.66 2.50
C THR A 113 1.97 14.38 2.69
N GLU A 114 1.29 13.24 2.65
CA GLU A 114 1.96 11.95 2.64
C GLU A 114 2.57 11.70 1.24
N MET A 115 3.87 11.91 1.10
CA MET A 115 4.61 11.80 -0.17
C MET A 115 4.48 10.46 -0.88
N TYR A 116 4.25 9.35 -0.15
CA TYR A 116 3.98 8.05 -0.76
C TYR A 116 2.62 8.02 -1.49
N LEU A 117 1.66 8.87 -1.11
CA LEU A 117 0.39 9.04 -1.81
C LEU A 117 0.56 9.70 -3.18
N LEU A 118 1.67 10.39 -3.40
CA LEU A 118 1.96 11.15 -4.61
C LEU A 118 2.80 10.34 -5.62
N ASN A 119 3.35 9.19 -5.19
CA ASN A 119 4.21 8.27 -5.95
C ASN A 119 5.11 8.95 -7.02
N PRO A 120 5.90 9.98 -6.66
CA PRO A 120 6.73 10.70 -7.62
C PRO A 120 7.91 9.82 -8.08
N SER A 121 8.38 10.04 -9.31
CA SER A 121 9.64 9.43 -9.77
C SER A 121 10.78 9.76 -8.80
N LEU A 122 11.81 8.89 -8.72
CA LEU A 122 12.97 9.13 -7.85
C LEU A 122 13.62 10.49 -8.16
N HIS A 123 13.70 10.85 -9.44
CA HIS A 123 14.23 12.13 -9.90
C HIS A 123 13.43 13.32 -9.34
N LYS A 124 12.09 13.29 -9.48
CA LYS A 124 11.20 14.32 -8.93
C LYS A 124 11.30 14.45 -7.43
N LYS A 125 11.29 13.31 -6.74
CA LYS A 125 11.45 13.27 -5.29
C LYS A 125 12.74 13.96 -4.88
N ASN A 126 13.85 13.65 -5.56
CA ASN A 126 15.13 14.28 -5.30
C ASN A 126 15.12 15.78 -5.61
N ALA A 127 14.52 16.21 -6.72
CA ALA A 127 14.40 17.63 -7.06
C ALA A 127 13.57 18.42 -6.05
N VAL A 128 12.44 17.88 -5.60
CA VAL A 128 11.60 18.48 -4.55
C VAL A 128 12.38 18.57 -3.23
N LEU A 129 13.05 17.47 -2.83
CA LEU A 129 13.85 17.46 -1.61
C LEU A 129 15.02 18.42 -1.68
N GLN A 130 15.69 18.55 -2.83
CA GLN A 130 16.74 19.54 -3.05
C GLN A 130 16.18 20.97 -2.88
N LYS A 131 14.97 21.23 -3.41
CA LYS A 131 14.31 22.53 -3.23
C LYS A 131 13.95 22.83 -1.78
N VAL A 132 13.47 21.82 -1.05
CA VAL A 132 13.23 21.90 0.39
C VAL A 132 14.54 22.24 1.12
N GLN A 133 15.64 21.58 0.77
CA GLN A 133 16.96 21.85 1.36
C GLN A 133 17.43 23.29 1.06
N GLU A 134 17.28 23.78 -0.17
CA GLU A 134 17.57 25.18 -0.52
C GLU A 134 16.77 26.16 0.34
N CYS A 135 15.47 25.90 0.52
CA CYS A 135 14.58 26.72 1.32
C CYS A 135 14.92 26.73 2.82
N LEU A 136 15.56 25.68 3.33
CA LEU A 136 16.05 25.59 4.71
C LEU A 136 17.48 26.15 4.88
N ASN A 137 18.01 26.85 3.88
CA ASN A 137 19.43 27.23 3.82
C ASN A 137 20.39 26.04 4.03
N GLY A 138 19.91 24.84 3.71
CA GLY A 138 20.60 23.57 3.82
C GLY A 138 20.84 23.09 5.25
N SER A 139 20.18 23.57 6.28
CA SER A 139 20.31 22.98 7.64
C SER A 139 18.99 22.95 8.39
N ILE A 140 18.84 21.99 9.30
CA ILE A 140 17.73 21.89 10.26
C ILE A 140 18.31 22.19 11.63
N ALA A 141 18.07 23.40 12.12
CA ALA A 141 18.73 23.94 13.29
C ALA A 141 17.98 23.62 14.59
N ASP A 142 16.65 23.61 14.56
CA ASP A 142 15.83 23.51 15.78
C ASP A 142 14.47 22.81 15.56
N GLU A 143 13.64 22.87 16.60
CA GLU A 143 12.28 22.32 16.64
C GLU A 143 11.36 22.92 15.55
N TYR A 144 11.51 24.21 15.24
CA TYR A 144 10.67 24.88 14.25
C TYR A 144 10.93 24.32 12.84
N ASP A 145 12.19 24.10 12.47
CA ASP A 145 12.53 23.50 11.18
C ASP A 145 12.00 22.06 11.05
N VAL A 146 12.01 21.30 12.15
CA VAL A 146 11.48 19.94 12.21
C VAL A 146 9.96 19.94 12.07
N ASP A 147 9.27 20.84 12.76
CA ASP A 147 7.82 20.98 12.66
C ASP A 147 7.38 21.47 11.27
N LEU A 148 8.17 22.37 10.66
CA LEU A 148 7.94 22.87 9.31
C LEU A 148 8.02 21.73 8.27
N LEU A 149 8.99 20.83 8.42
CA LEU A 149 9.17 19.67 7.54
C LEU A 149 8.03 18.65 7.63
N GLY A 150 7.51 18.41 8.82
CA GLY A 150 6.49 17.38 9.06
C GLY A 150 6.86 16.04 8.43
N ASN A 151 5.95 15.45 7.63
CA ASN A 151 6.15 14.14 7.02
C ASN A 151 7.31 14.06 6.02
N LEU A 152 7.84 15.20 5.54
CA LEU A 152 9.01 15.21 4.65
C LEU A 152 10.26 14.64 5.30
N ILE A 153 10.32 14.64 6.64
CA ILE A 153 11.46 14.12 7.40
C ILE A 153 11.77 12.65 7.05
N CYS A 154 10.73 11.86 6.74
CA CYS A 154 10.84 10.46 6.31
C CYS A 154 11.58 10.27 4.99
N HIS A 155 11.76 11.34 4.22
CA HIS A 155 12.31 11.31 2.87
C HIS A 155 13.63 12.04 2.75
N LEU A 156 14.13 12.65 3.83
CA LEU A 156 15.41 13.31 3.83
C LEU A 156 16.54 12.32 3.49
N PRO A 157 17.50 12.72 2.62
CA PRO A 157 18.67 11.91 2.35
C PRO A 157 19.48 11.60 3.63
N PRO A 158 20.13 10.43 3.73
CA PRO A 158 20.93 10.06 4.89
C PRO A 158 21.98 11.12 5.28
N ALA A 159 22.73 11.65 4.30
CA ALA A 159 23.72 12.70 4.54
C ALA A 159 23.12 13.96 5.17
N PHE A 160 21.85 14.27 4.89
CA PHE A 160 21.18 15.43 5.48
C PHE A 160 20.84 15.20 6.96
N LEU A 161 20.49 13.97 7.34
CA LEU A 161 20.30 13.58 8.74
C LEU A 161 21.64 13.59 9.51
N HIS A 162 22.74 13.24 8.84
CA HIS A 162 24.07 13.19 9.46
C HIS A 162 24.68 14.58 9.68
N ASP A 163 24.86 15.34 8.60
CA ASP A 163 25.72 16.53 8.56
C ASP A 163 24.95 17.84 8.81
N ARG A 164 23.64 17.85 8.55
CA ARG A 164 22.87 19.09 8.38
C ARG A 164 21.75 19.25 9.39
N MET A 165 21.58 18.31 10.31
CA MET A 165 20.62 18.39 11.40
C MET A 165 21.36 18.54 12.74
N SER A 166 21.01 19.57 13.50
CA SER A 166 21.57 19.76 14.84
C SER A 166 21.10 18.65 15.80
N LEU A 167 21.86 18.41 16.87
CA LEU A 167 21.45 17.47 17.92
C LEU A 167 20.11 17.86 18.56
N LYS A 168 19.86 19.17 18.76
CA LYS A 168 18.60 19.66 19.30
C LYS A 168 17.43 19.35 18.38
N ALA A 169 17.57 19.62 17.08
CA ALA A 169 16.56 19.27 16.08
C ALA A 169 16.35 17.76 16.01
N MET A 170 17.42 16.98 16.08
CA MET A 170 17.35 15.52 16.01
C MET A 170 16.52 14.89 17.15
N ALA A 171 16.60 15.43 18.37
CA ALA A 171 15.78 14.97 19.49
C ALA A 171 14.28 15.07 19.19
N THR A 172 13.86 16.17 18.57
CA THR A 172 12.47 16.39 18.12
C THR A 172 12.14 15.53 16.89
N ALA A 173 13.08 15.44 15.95
CA ALA A 173 12.94 14.67 14.72
C ALA A 173 12.64 13.19 14.99
N PHE A 174 13.20 12.59 16.05
CA PHE A 174 12.93 11.19 16.37
C PHE A 174 11.45 10.90 16.57
N GLN A 175 10.66 11.80 17.16
CA GLN A 175 9.23 11.55 17.34
C GLN A 175 8.50 11.45 16.00
N GLN A 176 8.86 12.27 15.02
CA GLN A 176 8.30 12.21 13.67
C GLN A 176 8.86 11.02 12.87
N LEU A 177 10.17 10.75 12.99
CA LEU A 177 10.84 9.65 12.28
C LEU A 177 10.29 8.27 12.67
N LYS A 178 9.81 8.09 13.91
CA LYS A 178 9.11 6.87 14.35
C LYS A 178 7.84 6.58 13.56
N LEU A 179 7.19 7.61 13.02
CA LEU A 179 5.95 7.49 12.24
C LEU A 179 6.21 7.14 10.77
N CYS A 180 7.48 7.15 10.34
CA CYS A 180 7.85 6.83 8.97
C CYS A 180 7.62 5.35 8.65
N GLN A 181 6.75 5.09 7.69
CA GLN A 181 6.40 3.73 7.26
C GLN A 181 7.58 2.96 6.63
N GLN A 182 8.49 3.67 5.96
CA GLN A 182 9.66 3.09 5.29
C GLN A 182 10.87 4.01 5.43
N LEU A 183 11.90 3.52 6.13
CA LEU A 183 13.22 4.14 6.22
C LEU A 183 14.25 3.26 5.51
N SER A 184 15.15 3.87 4.74
CA SER A 184 16.24 3.15 4.07
C SER A 184 17.25 2.60 5.07
N HIS A 185 18.07 1.64 4.64
CA HIS A 185 19.12 1.07 5.49
C HIS A 185 20.12 2.15 5.95
N GLU A 186 20.48 3.06 5.05
CA GLU A 186 21.37 4.19 5.31
C GLU A 186 20.72 5.18 6.28
N GLN A 187 19.44 5.54 6.09
CA GLN A 187 18.73 6.41 7.03
C GLN A 187 18.71 5.80 8.45
N LYS A 188 18.47 4.48 8.55
CA LYS A 188 18.50 3.78 9.84
C LYS A 188 19.88 3.80 10.50
N ALA A 189 20.95 3.66 9.72
CA ALA A 189 22.32 3.77 10.23
C ALA A 189 22.60 5.17 10.81
N GLU A 190 22.16 6.23 10.11
CA GLU A 190 22.31 7.61 10.59
C GLU A 190 21.48 7.90 11.84
N ILE A 191 20.23 7.42 11.87
CA ILE A 191 19.37 7.50 13.05
C ILE A 191 20.05 6.83 14.24
N LYS A 192 20.61 5.62 14.07
CA LYS A 192 21.34 4.93 15.14
C LYS A 192 22.54 5.73 15.62
N TYR A 193 23.35 6.26 14.71
CA TYR A 193 24.52 7.06 15.05
C TYR A 193 24.13 8.27 15.91
N LYS A 194 23.15 9.04 15.44
CA LYS A 194 22.68 10.26 16.11
C LYS A 194 22.00 9.97 17.45
N LEU A 195 21.32 8.84 17.56
CA LEU A 195 20.70 8.39 18.80
C LEU A 195 21.76 8.13 19.87
N LEU A 196 22.84 7.43 19.51
CA LEU A 196 23.97 7.16 20.42
C LEU A 196 24.77 8.44 20.72
N GLU A 197 24.85 9.38 19.79
CA GLU A 197 25.44 10.71 20.02
C GLU A 197 24.62 11.52 21.04
N LEU A 198 23.29 11.45 20.98
CA LEU A 198 22.37 12.18 21.86
C LEU A 198 22.27 11.60 23.27
N TYR A 199 22.04 10.29 23.36
CA TYR A 199 21.71 9.64 24.63
C TYR A 199 22.89 8.85 25.22
N GLY A 200 24.01 8.77 24.50
CA GLY A 200 25.16 7.98 24.89
C GLY A 200 24.88 6.48 24.86
N SER A 201 25.72 5.73 25.57
CA SER A 201 25.63 4.26 25.62
C SER A 201 24.31 3.78 26.26
N PRO A 202 23.65 2.75 25.70
CA PRO A 202 22.46 2.12 26.28
C PRO A 202 22.59 1.69 27.74
N ASN A 203 23.81 1.42 28.20
CA ASN A 203 24.11 1.12 29.61
C ASN A 203 23.65 2.24 30.56
N ASN A 204 23.71 3.50 30.12
CA ASN A 204 23.42 4.68 30.93
C ASN A 204 21.99 5.21 30.75
N TRP A 205 21.19 4.60 29.87
CA TRP A 205 19.84 5.08 29.60
C TRP A 205 18.90 4.88 30.80
N THR A 206 17.95 5.79 30.96
CA THR A 206 16.82 5.68 31.89
C THR A 206 15.63 5.00 31.20
N ALA A 207 14.61 4.65 31.98
CA ALA A 207 13.35 4.12 31.45
C ALA A 207 12.66 5.13 30.50
N GLU A 208 12.72 6.42 30.85
CA GLU A 208 12.21 7.53 30.03
C GLU A 208 12.94 7.60 28.69
N THR A 209 14.28 7.52 28.69
CA THR A 209 15.07 7.48 27.45
C THR A 209 14.71 6.27 26.58
N ALA A 210 14.53 5.09 27.17
CA ALA A 210 14.15 3.89 26.41
C ALA A 210 12.76 4.05 25.75
N LEU A 211 11.79 4.65 26.46
CA LEU A 211 10.47 4.97 25.90
C LEU A 211 10.56 6.04 24.80
N ASP A 212 11.38 7.07 25.01
CA ASP A 212 11.59 8.15 24.05
C ASP A 212 12.35 7.68 22.80
N VAL A 213 13.17 6.64 22.88
CA VAL A 213 13.77 6.01 21.71
C VAL A 213 12.74 5.13 20.98
N GLY A 214 11.94 4.36 21.72
CA GLY A 214 10.84 3.57 21.17
C GLY A 214 11.29 2.53 20.12
N PRO A 215 10.64 2.44 18.94
CA PRO A 215 10.95 1.43 17.92
C PRO A 215 12.41 1.42 17.44
N PHE A 216 13.14 2.53 17.55
CA PHE A 216 14.55 2.60 17.15
C PHE A 216 15.49 1.79 18.04
N ILE A 217 15.03 1.29 19.19
CA ILE A 217 15.76 0.29 19.97
C ILE A 217 16.11 -0.93 19.10
N ALA A 218 15.28 -1.28 18.12
CA ALA A 218 15.56 -2.39 17.20
C ALA A 218 16.83 -2.21 16.34
N LEU A 219 17.39 -1.00 16.26
CA LEU A 219 18.63 -0.70 15.53
C LEU A 219 19.89 -1.03 16.36
N LEU A 220 19.74 -1.26 17.66
CA LEU A 220 20.85 -1.58 18.55
C LEU A 220 21.40 -2.99 18.28
N SER A 221 22.65 -3.19 18.70
CA SER A 221 23.28 -4.52 18.67
C SER A 221 22.69 -5.45 19.73
N LYS A 222 22.85 -6.76 19.55
CA LYS A 222 22.38 -7.77 20.51
C LYS A 222 22.89 -7.52 21.94
N GLY A 223 24.15 -7.12 22.10
CA GLY A 223 24.72 -6.83 23.43
C GLY A 223 24.03 -5.64 24.11
N GLU A 224 23.76 -4.57 23.36
CA GLU A 224 23.04 -3.39 23.86
C GLU A 224 21.58 -3.72 24.20
N LEU A 225 20.93 -4.54 23.37
CA LEU A 225 19.57 -5.01 23.58
C LEU A 225 19.45 -5.85 24.86
N ASN A 226 20.40 -6.76 25.11
CA ASN A 226 20.42 -7.57 26.33
C ASN A 226 20.45 -6.70 27.58
N VAL A 227 21.29 -5.66 27.60
CA VAL A 227 21.36 -4.71 28.73
C VAL A 227 20.02 -4.02 28.96
N LEU A 228 19.36 -3.58 27.88
CA LEU A 228 18.06 -2.93 28.01
C LEU A 228 16.94 -3.90 28.41
N ALA A 229 16.99 -5.14 27.95
CA ALA A 229 16.02 -6.17 28.32
C ALA A 229 16.15 -6.56 29.81
N GLU A 230 17.37 -6.60 30.35
CA GLU A 230 17.61 -6.80 31.78
C GLU A 230 17.13 -5.61 32.63
N LYS A 231 17.42 -4.38 32.21
CA LYS A 231 17.04 -3.16 32.95
C LYS A 231 15.55 -2.82 32.85
N PHE A 232 14.96 -2.99 31.67
CA PHE A 232 13.65 -2.47 31.30
C PHE A 232 12.78 -3.51 30.56
N PRO A 233 12.56 -4.70 31.12
CA PRO A 233 11.91 -5.81 30.41
C PRO A 233 10.52 -5.45 29.86
N HIS A 234 9.69 -4.75 30.64
CA HIS A 234 8.35 -4.35 30.22
C HIS A 234 8.35 -3.39 29.03
N ILE A 235 9.31 -2.44 28.98
CA ILE A 235 9.43 -1.46 27.89
C ILE A 235 9.86 -2.17 26.61
N ILE A 236 10.85 -3.04 26.69
CA ILE A 236 11.36 -3.81 25.54
C ILE A 236 10.27 -4.73 24.97
N LEU A 237 9.49 -5.39 25.83
CA LEU A 237 8.33 -6.20 25.42
C LEU A 237 7.26 -5.36 24.71
N GLN A 238 6.92 -4.19 25.25
CA GLN A 238 5.94 -3.29 24.65
C GLN A 238 6.41 -2.81 23.27
N ILE A 239 7.67 -2.43 23.14
CA ILE A 239 8.25 -1.98 21.86
C ILE A 239 8.24 -3.11 20.84
N ALA A 240 8.66 -4.32 21.22
CA ALA A 240 8.66 -5.49 20.33
C ALA A 240 7.29 -5.79 19.72
N LYS A 241 6.20 -5.55 20.46
CA LYS A 241 4.82 -5.72 19.97
C LYS A 241 4.38 -4.69 18.92
N THR A 242 5.07 -3.56 18.84
CA THR A 242 4.72 -2.46 17.92
C THR A 242 5.53 -2.47 16.63
N ILE A 243 6.51 -3.37 16.52
CA ILE A 243 7.44 -3.38 15.41
C ILE A 243 6.86 -4.13 14.21
N GLY A 244 7.16 -3.62 13.02
CA GLY A 244 6.76 -4.20 11.74
C GLY A 244 7.48 -5.52 11.39
N PRO A 245 7.73 -5.81 10.10
CA PRO A 245 8.16 -7.15 9.67
C PRO A 245 9.45 -7.63 10.35
N ILE A 246 9.49 -8.91 10.73
CA ILE A 246 10.55 -9.57 11.51
C ILE A 246 11.96 -9.32 10.97
N SER A 247 12.11 -9.24 9.65
CA SER A 247 13.40 -8.99 8.97
C SER A 247 14.08 -7.69 9.43
N SER A 248 13.32 -6.75 9.97
CA SER A 248 13.81 -5.46 10.44
C SER A 248 14.21 -5.41 11.92
N ALA A 249 13.90 -6.44 12.71
CA ALA A 249 14.09 -6.44 14.17
C ALA A 249 14.44 -7.81 14.76
N LYS A 250 15.06 -8.69 13.96
CA LYS A 250 15.41 -10.06 14.36
C LYS A 250 16.18 -10.12 15.70
N GLU A 251 17.18 -9.25 15.88
CA GLU A 251 17.99 -9.23 17.11
C GLU A 251 17.18 -8.86 18.35
N LEU A 252 16.28 -7.87 18.24
CA LEU A 252 15.38 -7.49 19.32
C LEU A 252 14.42 -8.62 19.69
N LEU A 253 13.78 -9.23 18.69
CA LEU A 253 12.83 -10.32 18.92
C LEU A 253 13.54 -11.55 19.53
N SER A 254 14.77 -11.87 19.08
CA SER A 254 15.61 -12.91 19.69
C SER A 254 15.93 -12.59 21.15
N THR A 255 16.28 -11.34 21.44
CA THR A 255 16.60 -10.88 22.79
C THR A 255 15.38 -10.98 23.72
N VAL A 256 14.21 -10.57 23.24
CA VAL A 256 12.92 -10.69 23.95
C VAL A 256 12.63 -12.15 24.28
N PHE A 257 12.84 -13.05 23.32
CA PHE A 257 12.66 -14.48 23.53
C PHE A 257 13.61 -15.03 24.59
N GLU A 258 14.91 -14.72 24.51
CA GLU A 258 15.94 -15.15 25.46
C GLU A 258 15.67 -14.61 26.89
N SER A 259 15.22 -13.36 27.01
CA SER A 259 14.89 -12.74 28.29
C SER A 259 13.69 -13.41 28.98
N LEU A 260 12.62 -13.73 28.24
CA LEU A 260 11.46 -14.43 28.81
C LEU A 260 11.73 -15.91 29.09
N SER A 261 12.52 -16.57 28.24
CA SER A 261 12.87 -17.98 28.42
C SER A 261 13.79 -18.21 29.61
N SER A 262 14.78 -17.35 29.82
CA SER A 262 15.66 -17.41 30.99
C SER A 262 14.94 -17.14 32.30
N ALA A 263 13.96 -16.22 32.32
CA ALA A 263 13.14 -15.94 33.50
C ALA A 263 12.30 -17.15 33.95
N ASN A 264 11.89 -18.00 33.00
CA ASN A 264 10.95 -19.11 33.24
C ASN A 264 11.59 -20.50 33.19
N ALA A 265 12.92 -20.59 33.10
CA ALA A 265 13.68 -21.85 32.97
C ALA A 265 13.46 -22.86 34.12
N ASN A 266 12.96 -22.41 35.28
CA ASN A 266 12.76 -23.25 36.47
C ASN A 266 11.31 -23.78 36.64
N THR A 267 10.42 -23.54 35.67
CA THR A 267 9.03 -23.98 35.75
C THR A 267 8.88 -25.31 35.02
N GLU A 268 9.25 -26.42 35.66
CA GLU A 268 9.01 -27.76 35.11
C GLU A 268 7.51 -28.02 34.98
N SER A 269 7.07 -28.39 33.78
CA SER A 269 5.69 -28.79 33.53
C SER A 269 5.39 -30.14 34.20
N SER A 270 4.37 -30.17 35.05
CA SER A 270 4.10 -31.26 36.00
C SER A 270 3.45 -32.52 35.41
N LEU A 271 3.31 -32.64 34.08
CA LEU A 271 2.69 -33.81 33.41
C LEU A 271 3.30 -34.06 32.02
N ALA A 272 4.62 -34.12 31.91
CA ALA A 272 5.28 -34.33 30.61
C ALA A 272 5.01 -35.74 30.06
N ARG A 273 4.55 -35.81 28.80
CA ARG A 273 4.69 -37.01 27.95
C ARG A 273 6.18 -37.45 27.98
N PRO A 274 6.49 -38.76 27.88
CA PRO A 274 7.87 -39.23 27.86
C PRO A 274 8.75 -38.50 26.84
N ASP A 275 8.20 -38.19 25.66
CA ASP A 275 8.89 -37.47 24.57
C ASP A 275 9.13 -35.98 24.84
N CYS A 276 8.55 -35.44 25.91
CA CYS A 276 8.69 -34.03 26.32
C CYS A 276 9.52 -33.88 27.61
N LEU A 277 10.12 -34.96 28.12
CA LEU A 277 10.99 -34.90 29.29
C LEU A 277 12.19 -33.98 29.02
N GLY A 278 12.39 -33.00 29.91
CA GLY A 278 13.46 -32.00 29.78
C GLY A 278 13.23 -30.96 28.67
N THR A 279 12.09 -30.99 27.97
CA THR A 279 11.71 -29.95 27.01
C THR A 279 10.83 -28.92 27.71
N ARG A 280 11.18 -27.64 27.57
CA ARG A 280 10.33 -26.53 28.04
C ARG A 280 9.07 -26.43 27.18
N ALA A 281 7.91 -26.42 27.81
CA ALA A 281 6.65 -26.17 27.11
C ALA A 281 6.31 -24.67 27.20
N PRO A 282 5.84 -24.04 26.10
CA PRO A 282 5.35 -22.67 26.14
C PRO A 282 4.06 -22.58 26.94
N SER A 283 3.88 -21.49 27.69
CA SER A 283 2.63 -21.14 28.38
C SER A 283 1.86 -20.05 27.62
N SER A 284 0.54 -19.93 27.86
CA SER A 284 -0.28 -18.90 27.20
C SER A 284 0.23 -17.47 27.46
N ASP A 285 0.70 -17.19 28.69
CA ASP A 285 1.21 -15.87 29.06
C ASP A 285 2.51 -15.53 28.31
N GLU A 286 3.41 -16.50 28.13
CA GLU A 286 4.61 -16.30 27.33
C GLU A 286 4.29 -16.04 25.87
N ILE A 287 3.38 -16.83 25.29
CA ILE A 287 2.98 -16.68 23.88
C ILE A 287 2.39 -15.27 23.64
N ILE A 288 1.53 -14.80 24.55
CA ILE A 288 0.94 -13.44 24.50
C ILE A 288 1.99 -12.35 24.67
N LYS A 289 3.00 -12.55 25.53
CA LYS A 289 4.08 -11.58 25.73
C LYS A 289 5.03 -11.52 24.54
N LEU A 290 5.32 -12.66 23.91
CA LEU A 290 6.28 -12.78 22.80
C LEU A 290 5.78 -12.15 21.49
N ALA A 291 4.48 -12.22 21.18
CA ALA A 291 3.94 -11.74 19.90
C ALA A 291 4.74 -12.30 18.69
N GLU A 292 5.33 -11.47 17.82
CA GLU A 292 6.15 -11.94 16.69
C GLU A 292 7.42 -12.71 17.13
N ALA A 293 7.91 -12.52 18.37
CA ALA A 293 9.05 -13.26 18.91
C ALA A 293 8.75 -14.76 19.14
N ASN A 294 7.48 -15.19 19.03
CA ASN A 294 7.14 -16.61 19.02
C ASN A 294 7.84 -17.39 17.89
N VAL A 295 8.32 -16.70 16.84
CA VAL A 295 9.13 -17.30 15.76
C VAL A 295 10.38 -18.05 16.25
N PHE A 296 10.87 -17.77 17.46
CA PHE A 296 12.07 -18.41 18.01
C PHE A 296 11.81 -19.72 18.76
N TRP A 297 10.54 -20.10 18.98
CA TRP A 297 10.23 -21.41 19.55
C TRP A 297 10.74 -22.55 18.67
N SER A 298 11.40 -23.53 19.27
CA SER A 298 11.76 -24.74 18.54
C SER A 298 10.53 -25.60 18.23
N VAL A 299 10.64 -26.45 17.21
CA VAL A 299 9.60 -27.42 16.84
C VAL A 299 9.24 -28.33 18.03
N GLN A 300 10.22 -28.72 18.84
CA GLN A 300 10.02 -29.61 19.97
C GLN A 300 9.25 -28.91 21.11
N GLU A 301 9.60 -27.65 21.43
CA GLU A 301 8.88 -26.87 22.44
C GLU A 301 7.42 -26.63 22.03
N LEU A 302 7.16 -26.30 20.75
CA LEU A 302 5.79 -26.13 20.24
C LEU A 302 4.96 -27.42 20.34
N LYS A 303 5.56 -28.59 20.06
CA LYS A 303 4.88 -29.89 20.20
C LYS A 303 4.52 -30.20 21.65
N CYS A 304 5.39 -29.81 22.58
CA CYS A 304 5.24 -30.08 24.01
C CYS A 304 4.33 -29.09 24.76
N MET A 305 3.81 -28.05 24.08
CA MET A 305 2.74 -27.18 24.58
C MET A 305 1.57 -28.03 25.11
N ASP A 306 0.89 -27.62 26.18
CA ASP A 306 -0.31 -28.34 26.63
C ASP A 306 -1.56 -27.92 25.83
N ALA A 307 -2.60 -28.74 25.86
CA ALA A 307 -3.83 -28.52 25.11
C ALA A 307 -4.54 -27.21 25.49
N GLY A 308 -4.60 -26.88 26.78
CA GLY A 308 -5.25 -25.67 27.27
C GLY A 308 -4.48 -24.40 26.89
N THR A 309 -3.15 -24.48 26.84
CA THR A 309 -2.32 -23.39 26.33
C THR A 309 -2.54 -23.17 24.85
N PHE A 310 -2.55 -24.24 24.05
CA PHE A 310 -2.78 -24.16 22.61
C PHE A 310 -4.12 -23.50 22.29
N ASP A 311 -5.22 -23.98 22.89
CA ASP A 311 -6.57 -23.43 22.67
C ASP A 311 -6.65 -21.92 22.94
N LYS A 312 -5.99 -21.44 24.00
CA LYS A 312 -6.00 -20.03 24.37
C LYS A 312 -5.13 -19.13 23.49
N SER A 313 -4.23 -19.71 22.70
CA SER A 313 -3.16 -18.95 22.03
C SER A 313 -3.03 -19.19 20.53
N VAL A 314 -3.74 -20.18 19.98
CA VAL A 314 -3.68 -20.56 18.56
C VAL A 314 -3.95 -19.40 17.61
N GLU A 315 -4.90 -18.51 17.94
CA GLU A 315 -5.24 -17.36 17.09
C GLU A 315 -4.04 -16.43 16.95
N LEU A 316 -3.36 -16.11 18.06
CA LEU A 316 -2.14 -15.30 18.06
C LEU A 316 -0.98 -16.02 17.36
N LEU A 317 -0.81 -17.32 17.57
CA LEU A 317 0.21 -18.10 16.87
C LEU A 317 -0.06 -18.10 15.35
N GLY A 318 -1.33 -18.14 14.96
CA GLY A 318 -1.79 -18.04 13.58
C GLY A 318 -1.47 -16.71 12.91
N THR A 319 -1.26 -15.61 13.66
CA THR A 319 -0.87 -14.32 13.07
C THR A 319 0.64 -14.17 12.86
N VAL A 320 1.46 -15.04 13.47
CA VAL A 320 2.93 -14.91 13.43
C VAL A 320 3.45 -15.12 12.01
N SER A 321 3.97 -14.04 11.44
CA SER A 321 4.37 -13.98 10.03
C SER A 321 5.66 -14.77 9.73
N GLY A 322 6.52 -14.95 10.74
CA GLY A 322 7.87 -15.52 10.55
C GLY A 322 8.00 -17.02 10.72
N PHE A 323 6.95 -17.73 11.13
CA PHE A 323 7.05 -19.18 11.31
C PHE A 323 7.48 -19.87 10.02
N ASN A 324 8.47 -20.75 10.16
CA ASN A 324 8.90 -21.62 9.07
C ASN A 324 7.94 -22.82 8.92
N ASN A 325 8.04 -23.54 7.80
CA ASN A 325 7.15 -24.65 7.51
C ASN A 325 7.16 -25.76 8.58
N SER A 326 8.32 -26.05 9.18
CA SER A 326 8.42 -27.07 10.23
C SER A 326 7.69 -26.67 11.52
N GLN A 327 7.71 -25.37 11.87
CA GLN A 327 6.94 -24.83 12.99
C GLN A 327 5.44 -24.83 12.70
N LEU A 328 5.02 -24.44 11.48
CA LEU A 328 3.61 -24.49 11.09
C LEU A 328 3.07 -25.93 11.12
N ILE A 329 3.85 -26.91 10.64
CA ILE A 329 3.49 -28.33 10.73
C ILE A 329 3.36 -28.76 12.20
N ALA A 330 4.28 -28.36 13.07
CA ALA A 330 4.22 -28.68 14.49
C ALA A 330 2.93 -28.16 15.14
N LEU A 331 2.55 -26.92 14.82
CA LEU A 331 1.31 -26.30 15.31
C LEU A 331 0.05 -26.95 14.72
N LYS A 332 0.07 -27.32 13.44
CA LYS A 332 -1.03 -28.05 12.79
C LYS A 332 -1.24 -29.43 13.41
N GLU A 333 -0.16 -30.19 13.64
CA GLU A 333 -0.28 -31.49 14.35
C GLU A 333 -0.74 -31.29 15.80
N LYS A 334 -0.34 -30.18 16.44
CA LYS A 334 -0.86 -29.83 17.76
C LYS A 334 -2.37 -29.58 17.74
N ALA A 335 -2.87 -28.86 16.73
CA ALA A 335 -4.30 -28.64 16.54
C ALA A 335 -5.07 -29.97 16.43
N LYS A 336 -4.52 -30.95 15.68
CA LYS A 336 -5.13 -32.29 15.53
C LYS A 336 -5.11 -33.09 16.83
N GLU A 337 -4.07 -32.93 17.65
CA GLU A 337 -4.02 -33.54 18.98
C GLU A 337 -5.10 -32.96 19.92
N VAL A 338 -5.34 -31.65 19.85
CA VAL A 338 -6.22 -30.94 20.80
C VAL A 338 -7.70 -31.00 20.37
N TRP A 339 -7.99 -30.80 19.09
CA TRP A 339 -9.36 -30.72 18.56
C TRP A 339 -9.87 -32.04 18.00
N GLY A 340 -9.04 -33.08 17.97
CA GLY A 340 -9.39 -34.37 17.40
C GLY A 340 -9.23 -34.43 15.88
N SER A 341 -9.98 -35.34 15.27
CA SER A 341 -9.90 -35.59 13.83
C SER A 341 -10.43 -34.41 13.01
N LEU A 342 -9.92 -34.24 11.79
CA LEU A 342 -10.26 -33.09 10.93
C LEU A 342 -11.77 -32.93 10.66
N PRO A 343 -12.56 -34.01 10.46
CA PRO A 343 -14.01 -33.87 10.28
C PRO A 343 -14.76 -33.36 11.52
N GLU A 344 -14.15 -33.42 12.71
CA GLU A 344 -14.74 -32.91 13.94
C GLU A 344 -14.51 -31.40 14.10
N TRP A 345 -13.58 -30.83 13.33
CA TRP A 345 -13.25 -29.41 13.40
C TRP A 345 -14.44 -28.55 12.98
N LYS A 346 -14.64 -27.46 13.72
CA LYS A 346 -15.71 -26.48 13.44
C LYS A 346 -15.13 -25.28 12.74
N SER A 347 -16.00 -24.46 12.15
CA SER A 347 -15.59 -23.23 11.45
C SER A 347 -14.68 -22.34 12.30
N TYR A 348 -14.95 -22.22 13.60
CA TYR A 348 -14.11 -21.41 14.50
C TYR A 348 -12.71 -22.02 14.74
N HIS A 349 -12.55 -23.35 14.73
CA HIS A 349 -11.23 -23.98 14.77
C HIS A 349 -10.42 -23.64 13.52
N ILE A 350 -11.04 -23.78 12.34
CA ILE A 350 -10.39 -23.51 11.05
C ILE A 350 -9.99 -22.03 10.96
N VAL A 351 -10.89 -21.12 11.32
CA VAL A 351 -10.63 -19.67 11.35
C VAL A 351 -9.48 -19.32 12.30
N SER A 352 -9.41 -19.97 13.47
CA SER A 352 -8.40 -19.68 14.50
C SER A 352 -6.98 -20.08 14.09
N LEU A 353 -6.80 -20.91 13.06
CA LEU A 353 -5.47 -21.35 12.62
C LEU A 353 -4.64 -20.21 12.01
N GLY A 354 -5.27 -19.23 11.37
CA GLY A 354 -4.56 -18.21 10.59
C GLY A 354 -3.54 -18.83 9.61
N ARG A 355 -2.28 -18.40 9.68
CA ARG A 355 -1.17 -18.92 8.86
C ARG A 355 -0.83 -20.39 9.14
N ILE A 356 -1.23 -20.97 10.28
CA ILE A 356 -1.03 -22.40 10.58
C ILE A 356 -1.75 -23.26 9.54
N ALA A 357 -2.87 -22.78 8.99
CA ALA A 357 -3.63 -23.47 7.96
C ALA A 357 -2.79 -23.79 6.71
N LEU A 358 -1.76 -23.00 6.40
CA LEU A 358 -0.87 -23.21 5.26
C LEU A 358 -0.10 -24.56 5.33
N ALA A 359 0.02 -25.16 6.51
CA ALA A 359 0.64 -26.47 6.69
C ALA A 359 -0.30 -27.66 6.41
N LEU A 360 -1.60 -27.42 6.18
CA LEU A 360 -2.55 -28.47 5.81
C LEU A 360 -2.22 -29.02 4.43
N THR A 361 -2.14 -30.34 4.29
CA THR A 361 -2.03 -30.98 2.97
C THR A 361 -3.36 -30.93 2.22
N GLU A 362 -3.33 -31.15 0.90
CA GLU A 362 -4.55 -31.21 0.07
C GLU A 362 -5.57 -32.21 0.62
N ARG A 363 -5.10 -33.39 1.05
CA ARG A 363 -5.95 -34.43 1.65
C ARG A 363 -6.55 -34.00 2.99
N GLU A 364 -5.78 -33.29 3.81
CA GLU A 364 -6.29 -32.77 5.08
C GLU A 364 -7.32 -31.65 4.86
N ILE A 365 -7.17 -30.85 3.81
CA ILE A 365 -8.16 -29.83 3.42
C ILE A 365 -9.47 -30.48 2.98
N GLU A 366 -9.41 -31.58 2.21
CA GLU A 366 -10.58 -32.36 1.76
C GLU A 366 -11.38 -32.99 2.91
N GLU A 367 -10.77 -33.17 4.09
CA GLU A 367 -11.45 -33.73 5.27
C GLU A 367 -12.15 -32.66 6.16
N LEU A 368 -11.95 -31.36 5.87
CA LEU A 368 -12.54 -30.26 6.64
C LEU A 368 -13.98 -29.98 6.20
N ASP A 369 -14.84 -29.55 7.13
CA ASP A 369 -16.15 -28.94 6.79
C ASP A 369 -15.96 -27.49 6.36
N LEU A 370 -16.03 -27.26 5.04
CA LEU A 370 -15.82 -25.99 4.37
C LEU A 370 -17.11 -25.34 3.86
N GLN A 371 -18.30 -25.76 4.34
CA GLN A 371 -19.59 -25.26 3.82
C GLN A 371 -19.82 -23.73 3.95
N SER A 372 -19.11 -23.06 4.87
CA SER A 372 -19.33 -21.64 5.18
C SER A 372 -18.37 -20.73 4.42
N VAL A 373 -18.95 -19.80 3.63
CA VAL A 373 -18.20 -18.74 2.94
C VAL A 373 -17.40 -17.86 3.91
N ASP A 374 -17.86 -17.68 5.15
CA ASP A 374 -17.14 -16.89 6.15
C ASP A 374 -15.82 -17.56 6.53
N THR A 375 -15.81 -18.89 6.67
CA THR A 375 -14.58 -19.68 6.90
C THR A 375 -13.62 -19.52 5.71
N ILE A 376 -14.14 -19.65 4.49
CA ILE A 376 -13.36 -19.48 3.27
C ILE A 376 -12.80 -18.06 3.15
N SER A 377 -13.56 -17.04 3.57
CA SER A 377 -13.10 -15.65 3.56
C SER A 377 -11.88 -15.41 4.45
N VAL A 378 -11.70 -16.19 5.51
CA VAL A 378 -10.51 -16.15 6.37
C VAL A 378 -9.36 -16.93 5.72
N LEU A 379 -9.63 -18.12 5.17
CA LEU A 379 -8.61 -18.91 4.47
C LEU A 379 -8.05 -18.15 3.25
N SER A 380 -8.91 -17.47 2.49
CA SER A 380 -8.54 -16.72 1.28
C SER A 380 -7.67 -15.50 1.55
N GLN A 381 -7.57 -15.04 2.80
CA GLN A 381 -6.65 -13.96 3.19
C GLN A 381 -5.19 -14.40 3.22
N GLN A 382 -4.93 -15.70 3.34
CA GLN A 382 -3.57 -16.22 3.26
C GLN A 382 -3.11 -16.21 1.80
N THR A 383 -1.94 -15.63 1.55
CA THR A 383 -1.45 -15.42 0.17
C THR A 383 -0.51 -16.52 -0.32
N GLU A 384 -0.09 -17.39 0.59
CA GLU A 384 0.95 -18.39 0.38
C GLU A 384 0.41 -19.80 0.08
N TRP A 385 -0.89 -19.96 -0.15
CA TRP A 385 -1.46 -21.23 -0.62
C TRP A 385 -0.80 -21.67 -1.92
N THR A 386 -0.47 -22.96 -2.03
CA THR A 386 -0.14 -23.55 -3.33
C THR A 386 -1.39 -23.59 -4.21
N PHE A 387 -1.20 -23.69 -5.53
CA PHE A 387 -2.32 -23.85 -6.46
C PHE A 387 -3.14 -25.11 -6.14
N THR A 388 -2.50 -26.21 -5.71
CA THR A 388 -3.17 -27.47 -5.38
C THR A 388 -3.96 -27.36 -4.07
N GLN A 389 -3.41 -26.72 -3.03
CA GLN A 389 -4.16 -26.45 -1.80
C GLN A 389 -5.37 -25.54 -2.07
N ALA A 390 -5.19 -24.46 -2.84
CA ALA A 390 -6.29 -23.57 -3.22
C ALA A 390 -7.37 -24.31 -4.02
N ARG A 391 -7.00 -25.29 -4.86
CA ARG A 391 -7.95 -26.17 -5.55
C ARG A 391 -8.74 -27.04 -4.58
N SER A 392 -8.08 -27.66 -3.60
CA SER A 392 -8.78 -28.46 -2.57
C SER A 392 -9.74 -27.61 -1.74
N ILE A 393 -9.36 -26.37 -1.37
CA ILE A 393 -10.24 -25.43 -0.65
C ILE A 393 -11.48 -25.10 -1.49
N LEU A 394 -11.29 -24.79 -2.78
CA LEU A 394 -12.39 -24.49 -3.69
C LEU A 394 -13.34 -25.69 -3.81
N GLN A 395 -12.80 -26.89 -4.03
CA GLN A 395 -13.59 -28.10 -4.21
C GLN A 395 -14.36 -28.46 -2.94
N GLY A 396 -13.70 -28.47 -1.78
CA GLY A 396 -14.36 -28.71 -0.49
C GLY A 396 -15.49 -27.72 -0.22
N PHE A 397 -15.28 -26.41 -0.47
CA PHE A 397 -16.36 -25.42 -0.33
C PHE A 397 -17.57 -25.73 -1.21
N LEU A 398 -17.35 -26.07 -2.49
CA LEU A 398 -18.44 -26.37 -3.42
C LEU A 398 -19.19 -27.64 -3.03
N GLU A 399 -18.46 -28.68 -2.65
CA GLU A 399 -19.02 -29.97 -2.24
C GLU A 399 -19.82 -29.84 -0.94
N ASP A 400 -19.24 -29.25 0.10
CA ASP A 400 -19.86 -29.15 1.42
C ASP A 400 -21.04 -28.18 1.46
N SER A 401 -20.96 -27.08 0.70
CA SER A 401 -22.08 -26.13 0.58
C SER A 401 -23.18 -26.60 -0.39
N GLY A 402 -22.95 -27.68 -1.14
CA GLY A 402 -23.84 -28.15 -2.20
C GLY A 402 -23.97 -27.16 -3.37
N GLN A 403 -23.02 -26.25 -3.54
CA GLN A 403 -23.01 -25.24 -4.59
C GLN A 403 -22.19 -25.69 -5.79
N THR A 404 -22.53 -25.12 -6.95
CA THR A 404 -21.70 -25.17 -8.15
C THR A 404 -21.27 -23.75 -8.51
N ILE A 405 -20.25 -23.61 -9.35
CA ILE A 405 -19.76 -22.29 -9.78
C ILE A 405 -20.88 -21.41 -10.38
N SER A 406 -21.85 -22.02 -11.08
CA SER A 406 -22.98 -21.29 -11.68
C SER A 406 -24.03 -20.82 -10.66
N THR A 407 -24.09 -21.46 -9.48
CA THR A 407 -25.04 -21.06 -8.43
C THR A 407 -24.49 -20.00 -7.48
N LEU A 408 -23.16 -19.84 -7.42
CA LEU A 408 -22.50 -18.85 -6.55
C LEU A 408 -23.08 -17.45 -6.71
N LYS A 409 -23.16 -16.72 -5.60
CA LYS A 409 -23.56 -15.31 -5.52
C LYS A 409 -22.34 -14.40 -5.45
N SER A 410 -22.56 -13.11 -5.66
CA SER A 410 -21.51 -12.09 -5.56
C SER A 410 -20.75 -12.12 -4.24
N PHE A 411 -21.41 -12.37 -3.10
CA PHE A 411 -20.74 -12.49 -1.80
C PHE A 411 -19.88 -13.76 -1.69
N ASP A 412 -20.28 -14.87 -2.34
CA ASP A 412 -19.46 -16.08 -2.41
C ASP A 412 -18.17 -15.83 -3.20
N LEU A 413 -18.28 -15.14 -4.34
CA LEU A 413 -17.11 -14.76 -5.14
C LEU A 413 -16.17 -13.83 -4.36
N VAL A 414 -16.72 -12.87 -3.63
CA VAL A 414 -15.92 -11.98 -2.76
C VAL A 414 -15.25 -12.76 -1.62
N GLY A 415 -15.97 -13.69 -0.98
CA GLY A 415 -15.44 -14.53 0.09
C GLY A 415 -14.38 -15.52 -0.37
N LEU A 416 -14.52 -16.10 -1.57
CA LEU A 416 -13.51 -16.97 -2.17
C LEU A 416 -12.19 -16.23 -2.43
N GLY A 417 -12.23 -14.94 -2.75
CA GLY A 417 -11.03 -14.10 -2.82
C GLY A 417 -9.93 -14.72 -3.70
N ALA A 418 -8.72 -14.85 -3.15
CA ALA A 418 -7.57 -15.42 -3.86
C ALA A 418 -7.78 -16.88 -4.33
N ILE A 419 -8.70 -17.63 -3.71
CA ILE A 419 -9.03 -19.00 -4.13
C ILE A 419 -9.66 -19.02 -5.54
N LEU A 420 -10.29 -17.93 -5.98
CA LEU A 420 -10.77 -17.79 -7.37
C LEU A 420 -9.63 -17.88 -8.41
N CYS A 421 -8.38 -17.61 -8.03
CA CYS A 421 -7.24 -17.79 -8.93
C CYS A 421 -6.94 -19.27 -9.22
N ALA A 422 -7.53 -20.17 -8.45
CA ALA A 422 -7.55 -21.60 -8.69
C ALA A 422 -8.83 -22.02 -9.40
N LEU A 423 -9.43 -21.22 -10.28
CA LEU A 423 -10.48 -21.67 -11.20
C LEU A 423 -9.89 -21.97 -12.58
N ASN A 424 -10.45 -22.95 -13.28
CA ASN A 424 -10.06 -23.30 -14.64
C ASN A 424 -10.93 -22.52 -15.65
N SER A 425 -10.60 -22.62 -16.93
CA SER A 425 -11.30 -21.83 -17.96
C SER A 425 -12.80 -22.13 -18.04
N THR A 426 -13.22 -23.38 -17.88
CA THR A 426 -14.62 -23.76 -17.97
C THR A 426 -15.41 -23.31 -16.74
N GLU A 427 -14.80 -23.39 -15.56
CA GLU A 427 -15.37 -22.92 -14.31
C GLU A 427 -15.56 -21.40 -14.34
N ILE A 428 -14.53 -20.62 -14.71
CA ILE A 428 -14.63 -19.15 -14.80
C ILE A 428 -15.78 -18.72 -15.72
N MET A 429 -15.92 -19.39 -16.87
CA MET A 429 -16.99 -19.09 -17.84
C MET A 429 -18.38 -19.53 -17.37
N SER A 430 -18.48 -20.35 -16.32
CA SER A 430 -19.75 -20.77 -15.74
C SER A 430 -20.29 -19.82 -14.66
N ILE A 431 -19.48 -18.83 -14.22
CA ILE A 431 -19.92 -17.80 -13.28
C ILE A 431 -21.02 -16.95 -13.95
N ARG A 432 -22.14 -16.72 -13.25
CA ARG A 432 -23.23 -15.88 -13.77
C ARG A 432 -22.76 -14.43 -13.94
N SER A 433 -22.95 -13.84 -15.13
CA SER A 433 -22.49 -12.49 -15.48
C SER A 433 -22.96 -11.41 -14.50
N ALA A 434 -24.18 -11.51 -13.97
CA ALA A 434 -24.70 -10.55 -12.98
C ALA A 434 -23.93 -10.62 -11.65
N GLU A 435 -23.56 -11.83 -11.20
CA GLU A 435 -22.82 -12.04 -9.95
C GLU A 435 -21.35 -11.63 -10.13
N PHE A 436 -20.77 -11.95 -11.30
CA PHE A 436 -19.43 -11.49 -11.68
C PHE A 436 -19.35 -9.97 -11.72
N SER A 437 -20.31 -9.30 -12.38
CA SER A 437 -20.38 -7.84 -12.46
C SER A 437 -20.42 -7.20 -11.07
N ALA A 438 -21.22 -7.72 -10.15
CA ALA A 438 -21.30 -7.22 -8.77
C ALA A 438 -20.01 -7.42 -7.96
N ALA A 439 -19.19 -8.42 -8.31
CA ALA A 439 -17.94 -8.75 -7.62
C ALA A 439 -16.68 -8.25 -8.36
N VAL A 440 -16.81 -7.69 -9.58
CA VAL A 440 -15.67 -7.45 -10.49
C VAL A 440 -14.59 -6.58 -9.88
N VAL A 441 -14.96 -5.58 -9.07
CA VAL A 441 -14.02 -4.68 -8.38
C VAL A 441 -13.14 -5.44 -7.39
N ARG A 442 -13.68 -6.46 -6.71
CA ARG A 442 -12.90 -7.29 -5.78
C ARG A 442 -12.04 -8.31 -6.53
N ILE A 443 -12.58 -8.90 -7.60
CA ILE A 443 -11.83 -9.80 -8.49
C ILE A 443 -10.66 -9.06 -9.15
N GLY A 444 -10.86 -7.79 -9.50
CA GLY A 444 -9.85 -6.88 -10.05
C GLY A 444 -8.72 -6.50 -9.09
N LEU A 445 -8.74 -6.98 -7.84
CA LEU A 445 -7.63 -6.83 -6.89
C LEU A 445 -6.80 -8.12 -6.77
N LEU A 446 -7.25 -9.23 -7.39
CA LEU A 446 -6.62 -10.53 -7.24
C LEU A 446 -5.36 -10.63 -8.09
N PHE A 447 -4.38 -11.36 -7.55
CA PHE A 447 -3.07 -11.56 -8.16
C PHE A 447 -2.96 -12.90 -8.87
N CYS A 448 -3.90 -13.19 -9.76
CA CYS A 448 -3.95 -14.45 -10.49
C CYS A 448 -2.87 -14.53 -11.59
N SER A 449 -2.66 -15.75 -12.10
CA SER A 449 -1.80 -15.99 -13.26
C SER A 449 -2.39 -15.39 -14.55
N THR A 450 -1.56 -15.04 -15.53
CA THR A 450 -2.02 -14.48 -16.81
C THR A 450 -3.09 -15.35 -17.52
N PRO A 451 -2.99 -16.69 -17.56
CA PRO A 451 -4.05 -17.52 -18.13
C PRO A 451 -5.41 -17.34 -17.45
N VAL A 452 -5.44 -17.16 -16.13
CA VAL A 452 -6.67 -16.93 -15.36
C VAL A 452 -7.21 -15.53 -15.60
N LEU A 453 -6.35 -14.51 -15.55
CA LEU A 453 -6.72 -13.12 -15.86
C LEU A 453 -7.34 -12.99 -17.26
N ARG A 454 -6.83 -13.73 -18.26
CA ARG A 454 -7.42 -13.80 -19.61
C ARG A 454 -8.85 -14.32 -19.63
N GLN A 455 -9.21 -15.25 -18.75
CA GLN A 455 -10.58 -15.76 -18.69
C GLN A 455 -11.50 -14.79 -17.94
N PHE A 456 -11.02 -14.16 -16.86
CA PHE A 456 -11.77 -13.06 -16.23
C PHE A 456 -11.94 -11.86 -17.17
N LYS A 457 -10.98 -11.60 -18.07
CA LYS A 457 -11.11 -10.62 -19.14
C LYS A 457 -12.27 -10.97 -20.07
N LYS A 458 -12.41 -12.23 -20.50
CA LYS A 458 -13.56 -12.66 -21.32
C LYS A 458 -14.90 -12.54 -20.57
N MET A 459 -14.93 -12.84 -19.27
CA MET A 459 -16.12 -12.61 -18.45
C MET A 459 -16.46 -11.12 -18.38
N THR A 460 -15.46 -10.26 -18.25
CA THR A 460 -15.61 -8.80 -18.31
C THR A 460 -16.19 -8.36 -19.65
N GLU A 461 -15.75 -8.97 -20.77
CA GLU A 461 -16.31 -8.68 -22.09
C GLU A 461 -17.78 -9.07 -22.21
N SER A 462 -18.21 -10.15 -21.54
CA SER A 462 -19.63 -10.56 -21.51
C SER A 462 -20.54 -9.58 -20.75
N VAL A 463 -19.97 -8.76 -19.86
CA VAL A 463 -20.71 -7.79 -19.03
C VAL A 463 -20.66 -6.38 -19.62
N PHE A 464 -19.47 -5.95 -20.05
CA PHE A 464 -19.18 -4.56 -20.40
C PHE A 464 -18.92 -4.33 -21.89
N GLY A 465 -19.06 -5.36 -22.73
CA GLY A 465 -18.74 -5.31 -24.16
C GLY A 465 -17.26 -5.54 -24.45
N THR A 466 -16.84 -5.45 -25.71
CA THR A 466 -15.48 -5.77 -26.14
C THR A 466 -14.45 -4.85 -25.48
N ALA A 467 -13.22 -5.34 -25.28
CA ALA A 467 -12.14 -4.55 -24.66
C ALA A 467 -11.91 -3.18 -25.31
N THR A 468 -12.05 -3.09 -26.63
CA THR A 468 -11.90 -1.83 -27.41
C THR A 468 -12.98 -0.78 -27.12
N SER A 469 -14.10 -1.17 -26.51
CA SER A 469 -15.20 -0.28 -26.13
C SER A 469 -15.11 0.21 -24.68
N TRP A 470 -14.16 -0.30 -23.90
CA TRP A 470 -14.04 0.05 -22.49
C TRP A 470 -13.55 1.49 -22.29
N ASN A 471 -14.26 2.21 -21.43
CA ASN A 471 -13.92 3.56 -21.02
C ASN A 471 -13.11 3.56 -19.70
N GLY A 472 -12.73 4.76 -19.24
CA GLY A 472 -11.93 4.91 -18.01
C GLY A 472 -12.58 4.32 -16.76
N SER A 473 -13.91 4.32 -16.64
CA SER A 473 -14.63 3.74 -15.49
C SER A 473 -14.44 2.22 -15.45
N ILE A 474 -14.63 1.56 -16.60
CA ILE A 474 -14.45 0.11 -16.71
C ILE A 474 -13.01 -0.27 -16.40
N LEU A 475 -12.03 0.45 -16.97
CA LEU A 475 -10.60 0.19 -16.71
C LEU A 475 -10.23 0.30 -15.22
N GLN A 476 -10.87 1.22 -14.50
CA GLN A 476 -10.70 1.35 -13.05
C GLN A 476 -11.39 0.23 -12.26
N GLU A 477 -12.55 -0.25 -12.70
CA GLU A 477 -13.27 -1.33 -12.01
C GLU A 477 -12.57 -2.69 -12.17
N ILE A 478 -12.03 -2.98 -13.35
CA ILE A 478 -11.50 -4.31 -13.67
C ILE A 478 -10.10 -4.55 -13.09
N GLY A 479 -9.37 -3.48 -12.75
CA GLY A 479 -8.06 -3.55 -12.09
C GLY A 479 -7.09 -4.54 -12.74
N THR A 480 -6.60 -5.52 -11.98
CA THR A 480 -5.61 -6.53 -12.41
C THR A 480 -6.10 -7.41 -13.56
N ILE A 481 -7.41 -7.50 -13.83
CA ILE A 481 -7.96 -8.23 -14.98
C ILE A 481 -7.40 -7.68 -16.30
N ALA A 482 -7.04 -6.39 -16.36
CA ALA A 482 -6.37 -5.80 -17.52
C ALA A 482 -5.02 -6.49 -17.87
N GLY A 483 -4.38 -7.18 -16.92
CA GLY A 483 -3.23 -8.05 -17.21
C GLY A 483 -3.55 -9.25 -18.10
N GLY A 484 -4.84 -9.53 -18.34
CA GLY A 484 -5.35 -10.53 -19.28
C GLY A 484 -5.57 -10.01 -20.71
N LEU A 485 -5.33 -8.72 -21.00
CA LEU A 485 -5.42 -8.18 -22.35
C LEU A 485 -4.36 -8.82 -23.27
N ASN A 486 -4.70 -8.98 -24.55
CA ASN A 486 -3.72 -9.32 -25.57
C ASN A 486 -3.09 -8.06 -26.20
N GLU A 487 -2.11 -8.28 -27.09
CA GLU A 487 -1.38 -7.21 -27.77
C GLU A 487 -2.30 -6.30 -28.60
N ASP A 488 -3.22 -6.88 -29.37
CA ASP A 488 -4.14 -6.13 -30.23
C ASP A 488 -5.14 -5.29 -29.44
N GLU A 489 -5.62 -5.82 -28.31
CA GLU A 489 -6.53 -5.12 -27.42
C GLU A 489 -5.82 -3.99 -26.68
N LEU A 490 -4.62 -4.25 -26.14
CA LEU A 490 -3.87 -3.25 -25.38
C LEU A 490 -3.45 -2.07 -26.27
N LYS A 491 -2.96 -2.34 -27.49
CA LYS A 491 -2.54 -1.28 -28.42
C LYS A 491 -3.71 -0.45 -28.95
N ALA A 492 -4.94 -1.01 -28.96
CA ALA A 492 -6.12 -0.34 -29.48
C ALA A 492 -6.69 0.73 -28.54
N PHE A 493 -6.32 0.74 -27.26
CA PHE A 493 -6.77 1.78 -26.32
C PHE A 493 -6.22 3.15 -26.69
N ASP A 494 -7.07 4.17 -26.69
CA ASP A 494 -6.62 5.54 -26.89
C ASP A 494 -5.63 5.98 -25.79
N LYS A 495 -4.66 6.82 -26.14
CA LYS A 495 -3.64 7.30 -25.20
C LYS A 495 -4.25 8.02 -23.99
N ASN A 496 -5.41 8.65 -24.13
CA ASN A 496 -6.09 9.33 -23.02
C ASN A 496 -6.67 8.36 -21.97
N LEU A 497 -6.78 7.08 -22.28
CA LEU A 497 -7.23 6.04 -21.35
C LEU A 497 -6.09 5.42 -20.53
N MET A 498 -4.83 5.68 -20.89
CA MET A 498 -3.65 5.12 -20.21
C MET A 498 -3.56 5.49 -18.71
N PRO A 499 -3.96 6.71 -18.26
CA PRO A 499 -4.05 7.02 -16.83
C PRO A 499 -5.15 6.26 -16.09
N CYS A 500 -6.13 5.70 -16.81
CA CYS A 500 -7.29 5.04 -16.21
C CYS A 500 -7.02 3.58 -15.83
N PHE A 501 -5.88 3.00 -16.22
CA PHE A 501 -5.44 1.72 -15.68
C PHE A 501 -5.07 1.89 -14.20
N GLN A 502 -5.40 0.91 -13.38
CA GLN A 502 -4.92 0.91 -12.00
C GLN A 502 -3.39 0.65 -11.96
N PRO A 503 -2.63 1.30 -11.06
CA PRO A 503 -1.19 1.07 -10.95
C PRO A 503 -0.82 -0.41 -10.74
N ILE A 504 -1.62 -1.14 -9.95
CA ILE A 504 -1.42 -2.57 -9.70
C ILE A 504 -1.66 -3.44 -10.95
N ALA A 505 -2.45 -2.97 -11.91
CA ALA A 505 -2.72 -3.65 -13.16
C ALA A 505 -1.52 -3.56 -14.13
N ILE A 506 -0.81 -2.42 -14.13
CA ILE A 506 0.36 -2.20 -15.00
C ILE A 506 1.39 -3.31 -14.82
N ARG A 507 1.76 -3.64 -13.58
CA ARG A 507 2.73 -4.72 -13.28
C ARG A 507 2.23 -6.12 -13.63
N ARG A 508 0.93 -6.29 -13.93
CA ARG A 508 0.31 -7.58 -14.29
C ARG A 508 0.20 -7.79 -15.79
N ILE A 509 0.43 -6.77 -16.60
CA ILE A 509 0.56 -6.91 -18.05
C ILE A 509 1.88 -7.65 -18.35
N PRO A 510 1.86 -8.79 -19.06
CA PRO A 510 3.09 -9.51 -19.40
C PRO A 510 4.06 -8.61 -20.19
N PRO A 511 5.39 -8.71 -19.97
CA PRO A 511 6.38 -7.88 -20.68
C PRO A 511 6.25 -7.93 -22.21
N GLU A 512 5.94 -9.10 -22.76
CA GLU A 512 5.77 -9.34 -24.20
C GLU A 512 4.52 -8.64 -24.77
N ILE A 513 3.52 -8.36 -23.93
CA ILE A 513 2.32 -7.62 -24.32
C ILE A 513 2.51 -6.13 -24.05
N PHE A 514 3.14 -5.76 -22.93
CA PHE A 514 3.37 -4.38 -22.54
C PHE A 514 4.22 -3.61 -23.59
N GLN A 515 5.19 -4.27 -24.22
CA GLN A 515 6.02 -3.68 -25.27
C GLN A 515 5.23 -3.21 -26.51
N ALA A 516 3.97 -3.63 -26.67
CA ALA A 516 3.13 -3.22 -27.79
C ALA A 516 2.57 -1.80 -27.66
N LEU A 517 2.63 -1.20 -26.46
CA LEU A 517 2.20 0.18 -26.26
C LEU A 517 3.06 1.14 -27.07
N SER A 518 2.43 2.04 -27.81
CA SER A 518 3.13 3.08 -28.55
C SER A 518 3.87 4.04 -27.60
N PRO A 519 4.91 4.75 -28.07
CA PRO A 519 5.55 5.82 -27.30
C PRO A 519 4.53 6.82 -26.74
N GLU A 520 3.51 7.19 -27.53
CA GLU A 520 2.46 8.10 -27.09
C GLU A 520 1.60 7.54 -25.95
N GLN A 521 1.21 6.27 -26.02
CA GLN A 521 0.48 5.61 -24.93
C GLN A 521 1.33 5.55 -23.66
N ILE A 522 2.61 5.17 -23.78
CA ILE A 522 3.53 5.11 -22.63
C ILE A 522 3.70 6.51 -22.00
N ALA A 523 3.88 7.56 -22.80
CA ALA A 523 3.97 8.94 -22.32
C ALA A 523 2.73 9.39 -21.55
N ASN A 524 1.55 8.82 -21.87
CA ASN A 524 0.28 9.14 -21.23
C ASN A 524 -0.10 8.17 -20.11
N LEU A 525 0.74 7.20 -19.71
CA LEU A 525 0.45 6.35 -18.53
C LEU A 525 0.18 7.17 -17.28
N GLY A 526 0.81 8.34 -17.17
CA GLY A 526 0.85 9.11 -15.95
C GLY A 526 1.86 8.54 -14.95
N PRO A 527 2.27 9.35 -13.97
CA PRO A 527 3.40 9.05 -13.10
C PRO A 527 3.19 7.82 -12.22
N GLU A 528 1.98 7.63 -11.67
CA GLU A 528 1.68 6.49 -10.79
C GLU A 528 1.78 5.15 -11.53
N ASN A 529 1.19 5.07 -12.73
CA ASN A 529 1.23 3.87 -13.56
C ASN A 529 2.64 3.63 -14.12
N ALA A 530 3.32 4.69 -14.58
CA ALA A 530 4.70 4.61 -15.05
C ALA A 530 5.66 4.10 -13.95
N ALA A 531 5.45 4.49 -12.70
CA ALA A 531 6.24 4.01 -11.56
C ALA A 531 6.05 2.51 -11.29
N MET A 532 4.90 1.94 -11.67
CA MET A 532 4.62 0.52 -11.52
C MET A 532 5.17 -0.36 -12.64
N VAL A 533 5.71 0.23 -13.71
CA VAL A 533 6.35 -0.52 -14.81
C VAL A 533 7.56 -1.27 -14.27
N THR A 534 7.51 -2.59 -14.36
CA THR A 534 8.50 -3.50 -13.79
C THR A 534 9.80 -3.48 -14.56
N ARG A 535 10.89 -3.97 -13.95
CA ARG A 535 12.17 -4.12 -14.63
C ARG A 535 12.06 -4.98 -15.90
N SER A 536 11.36 -6.11 -15.82
CA SER A 536 11.18 -7.01 -16.97
C SER A 536 10.38 -6.37 -18.11
N GLN A 537 9.40 -5.52 -17.80
CA GLN A 537 8.69 -4.73 -18.82
C GLN A 537 9.62 -3.69 -19.47
N ARG A 538 10.42 -2.96 -18.68
CA ARG A 538 11.36 -1.96 -19.19
C ARG A 538 12.41 -2.54 -20.13
N GLU A 539 12.92 -3.74 -19.82
CA GLU A 539 13.94 -4.44 -20.63
C GLU A 539 13.43 -4.81 -22.04
N ARG A 540 12.11 -4.82 -22.28
CA ARG A 540 11.50 -5.07 -23.59
C ARG A 540 11.25 -3.81 -24.42
N LEU A 541 11.35 -2.62 -23.83
CA LEU A 541 11.03 -1.37 -24.50
C LEU A 541 12.17 -0.88 -25.40
N ASN A 542 11.82 -0.28 -26.55
CA ASN A 542 12.78 0.39 -27.41
C ASN A 542 13.15 1.79 -26.87
N ALA A 543 14.15 2.44 -27.49
CA ALA A 543 14.66 3.73 -27.04
C ALA A 543 13.58 4.84 -26.96
N SER A 544 12.66 4.90 -27.92
CA SER A 544 11.58 5.90 -27.94
C SER A 544 10.54 5.65 -26.86
N GLN A 545 10.20 4.37 -26.62
CA GLN A 545 9.33 3.96 -25.53
C GLN A 545 9.95 4.22 -24.15
N LEU A 546 11.25 3.97 -23.99
CA LEU A 546 11.98 4.27 -22.74
C LEU A 546 12.03 5.77 -22.47
N GLN A 547 12.26 6.59 -23.49
CA GLN A 547 12.17 8.05 -23.37
C GLN A 547 10.76 8.49 -22.97
N SER A 548 9.73 7.91 -23.58
CA SER A 548 8.33 8.19 -23.25
C SER A 548 7.97 7.77 -21.83
N LEU A 549 8.52 6.65 -21.36
CA LEU A 549 8.36 6.20 -19.98
C LEU A 549 9.01 7.19 -19.02
N GLN A 550 10.19 7.71 -19.36
CA GLN A 550 10.85 8.75 -18.58
C GLN A 550 10.00 10.03 -18.53
N LEU A 551 9.42 10.46 -19.66
CA LEU A 551 8.49 11.60 -19.68
C LEU A 551 7.25 11.38 -18.80
N ALA A 552 6.67 10.18 -18.82
CA ALA A 552 5.52 9.83 -17.98
C ALA A 552 5.88 9.84 -16.48
N LEU A 553 7.05 9.31 -16.10
CA LEU A 553 7.61 9.41 -14.75
C LEU A 553 7.82 10.88 -14.34
N ASP A 554 8.34 11.68 -15.27
CA ASP A 554 8.62 13.11 -15.08
C ASP A 554 7.36 13.99 -15.21
N GLY A 555 6.21 13.41 -15.56
CA GLY A 555 4.93 14.14 -15.67
C GLY A 555 4.99 15.30 -16.68
N ALA A 556 5.95 15.26 -17.60
CA ALA A 556 6.16 16.27 -18.61
C ALA A 556 5.14 16.07 -19.75
N ARG A 557 4.46 17.14 -20.14
CA ARG A 557 3.56 17.10 -21.31
C ARG A 557 4.42 17.10 -22.59
N THR A 558 4.09 16.24 -23.54
CA THR A 558 4.43 16.48 -24.95
C THR A 558 3.49 17.56 -25.50
N SER A 559 3.82 18.82 -25.27
CA SER A 559 3.36 19.88 -26.17
C SER A 559 4.11 19.68 -27.48
N THR A 560 3.44 19.16 -28.50
CA THR A 560 3.92 19.27 -29.88
C THR A 560 4.26 20.73 -30.15
N PRO A 561 5.49 21.09 -30.56
CA PRO A 561 5.76 22.44 -31.00
C PRO A 561 4.97 22.63 -32.29
N GLU A 562 3.88 23.40 -32.23
CA GLU A 562 3.29 23.92 -33.45
C GLU A 562 4.36 24.78 -34.13
N THR A 563 4.74 24.32 -35.30
CA THR A 563 5.66 24.91 -36.25
C THR A 563 5.32 26.37 -36.45
N GLN A 564 6.05 27.29 -35.81
CA GLN A 564 6.08 28.69 -36.22
C GLN A 564 6.90 28.78 -37.52
N ASN A 565 6.23 28.52 -38.64
CA ASN A 565 6.67 28.92 -39.96
C ASN A 565 5.59 29.82 -40.57
N GLY A 566 5.90 31.11 -40.77
CA GLY A 566 5.03 32.01 -41.53
C GLY A 566 5.23 33.48 -41.16
N ALA A 567 6.10 34.14 -41.91
CA ALA A 567 6.48 35.53 -41.79
C ALA A 567 5.32 36.54 -41.86
N SER A 568 5.45 37.69 -41.20
CA SER A 568 5.59 38.99 -41.90
C SER A 568 5.86 40.12 -40.91
N THR A 569 7.05 40.70 -41.05
CA THR A 569 7.41 42.03 -40.60
C THR A 569 6.45 43.05 -41.20
N THR A 570 5.78 43.83 -40.37
CA THR A 570 5.24 45.13 -40.79
C THR A 570 5.60 46.15 -39.73
N GLN A 571 6.66 46.90 -40.02
CA GLN A 571 6.96 48.14 -39.33
C GLN A 571 5.83 49.12 -39.60
N VAL A 572 5.22 49.67 -38.53
CA VAL A 572 4.50 50.94 -38.62
C VAL A 572 5.19 51.94 -37.70
N VAL A 573 5.81 52.89 -38.38
CA VAL A 573 6.52 54.07 -37.90
C VAL A 573 5.60 54.93 -37.04
N GLN A 574 6.02 55.25 -35.83
CA GLN A 574 5.44 56.35 -35.04
C GLN A 574 6.13 57.66 -35.43
N THR A 575 5.35 58.68 -35.80
CA THR A 575 5.83 60.07 -35.86
C THR A 575 4.87 60.94 -35.06
N PRO A 576 5.36 61.82 -34.16
CA PRO A 576 4.55 62.52 -33.17
C PRO A 576 3.85 63.76 -33.74
N ALA A 577 2.67 64.08 -33.20
CA ALA A 577 1.94 65.29 -33.52
C ALA A 577 2.63 66.54 -32.92
N PRO A 578 2.64 67.68 -33.64
CA PRO A 578 3.36 68.89 -33.24
C PRO A 578 2.49 69.85 -32.41
N ASN A 579 3.13 70.64 -31.55
CA ASN A 579 3.12 72.11 -31.64
C ASN A 579 3.87 72.76 -30.48
N ARG A 580 4.91 73.52 -30.81
CA ARG A 580 5.05 74.95 -30.45
C ARG A 580 6.18 75.61 -31.25
N GLU A 581 5.75 76.68 -31.93
CA GLU A 581 6.47 77.80 -32.59
C GLU A 581 7.29 77.54 -33.85
#